data_AF-A0A961QNW7-F1
#
_entry.id   AF-A0A961QNW7-F1
#
_cell.length_a   1.000
_cell.length_b   1.000
_cell.length_c   1.000
_cell.angle_alpha   90.00
_cell.angle_beta   90.00
_cell.angle_gamma   90.00
#
_symmetry.space_group_name_H-M   'P 1'
#
loop_
_entity.id
_entity.type
_entity.pdbx_description
1 polymer ?
#
loop_
_entity_poly.entity_id
_entity_poly.type
_entity_poly.pdbx_seq_one_letter_code
_entity_poly.pdbx_strand_id
1 'polypeptide(L)' 'NRLLKAGLVTSDPLVDHVAAVSCGIYAGQPVCDLDYAEDSEAGTDGNFILTGSGKLIEVQMSAEGAT' A
#
# COMPACT_ATOMS: atom_id res chain seq x y z
N ASN A 1 19.41 -14.47 8.22
CA ASN A 1 19.10 -15.84 8.70
C ASN A 1 19.91 -16.26 9.94
N ARG A 2 19.94 -15.47 11.03
CA ARG A 2 20.64 -15.87 12.28
C ARG A 2 19.83 -16.90 13.10
N LEU A 3 18.51 -16.71 13.23
CA LEU A 3 17.65 -17.58 14.04
C LEU A 3 17.48 -18.99 13.44
N LEU A 4 17.38 -19.08 12.11
CA LEU A 4 17.43 -20.34 11.36
C LEU A 4 18.73 -21.10 11.61
N LYS A 5 19.88 -20.41 11.55
CA LYS A 5 21.19 -21.00 11.83
C LYS A 5 21.35 -21.46 13.27
N ALA A 6 20.65 -20.80 14.21
CA ALA A 6 20.61 -21.17 15.61
C ALA A 6 19.57 -22.27 15.94
N GLY A 7 18.79 -22.74 14.95
CA GLY A 7 17.75 -23.76 15.15
C GLY A 7 16.54 -23.29 15.95
N LEU A 8 16.42 -21.98 16.21
CA LEU A 8 15.31 -21.40 16.98
C LEU A 8 14.03 -21.26 16.13
N VAL A 9 14.17 -21.29 14.81
CA VAL A 9 13.05 -21.30 13.86
C VAL A 9 13.31 -22.42 12.87
N THR A 10 12.27 -23.21 12.57
CA THR A 10 12.37 -24.42 11.75
C THR A 10 12.38 -24.14 10.24
N SER A 11 11.87 -23.00 9.80
CA SER A 11 11.78 -22.58 8.40
C SER A 11 11.81 -21.07 8.24
N ASP A 12 11.98 -20.57 7.02
CA ASP A 12 11.88 -19.13 6.76
C ASP A 12 10.45 -18.66 7.06
N PRO A 13 10.25 -17.69 7.97
CA PRO A 13 8.92 -17.19 8.30
C PRO A 13 8.36 -16.21 7.27
N LEU A 14 9.17 -15.69 6.34
CA LEU A 14 8.70 -14.78 5.31
C LEU A 14 7.94 -15.57 4.24
N VAL A 15 6.63 -15.34 4.16
CA VAL A 15 5.73 -16.07 3.25
C VAL A 15 5.48 -15.35 1.93
N ASP A 16 5.66 -14.03 1.90
CA ASP A 16 5.54 -13.20 0.69
C ASP A 16 6.17 -11.82 0.93
N HIS A 17 6.39 -11.07 -0.15
CA HIS A 17 6.71 -9.64 -0.10
C HIS A 17 5.43 -8.82 0.12
N VAL A 18 5.59 -7.58 0.61
CA VAL A 18 4.50 -6.63 0.78
C VAL A 18 4.95 -5.28 0.23
N ALA A 19 4.07 -4.62 -0.52
CA ALA A 19 4.25 -3.27 -1.03
C ALA A 19 2.95 -2.47 -0.88
N ALA A 20 3.07 -1.14 -0.84
CA ALA A 20 1.93 -0.24 -0.76
C ALA A 20 2.10 0.93 -1.74
N VAL A 21 0.98 1.44 -2.26
CA VAL A 21 0.93 2.61 -3.15
C VAL A 21 -0.29 3.47 -2.83
N SER A 22 -0.13 4.79 -2.92
CA SER A 22 -1.24 5.75 -2.85
C SER A 22 -1.80 6.00 -4.25
N CYS A 23 -3.12 6.09 -4.39
CA CYS A 23 -3.79 6.46 -5.63
C CYS A 23 -4.95 7.39 -5.30
N GLY A 24 -5.30 8.29 -6.22
CA GLY A 24 -6.46 9.16 -6.02
C GLY A 24 -6.92 9.85 -7.28
N ILE A 25 -7.94 10.69 -7.14
CA ILE A 25 -8.46 11.55 -8.20
C ILE A 25 -7.96 12.98 -7.97
N TYR A 26 -6.97 13.39 -8.77
CA TYR A 26 -6.45 14.76 -8.79
C TYR A 26 -6.96 15.49 -10.04
N ALA A 27 -7.58 16.66 -9.88
CA ALA A 27 -8.17 17.45 -10.97
C ALA A 27 -9.07 16.65 -11.94
N GLY A 28 -9.80 15.65 -11.42
CA GLY A 28 -10.68 14.77 -12.19
C GLY A 28 -9.97 13.66 -12.98
N GLN A 29 -8.66 13.48 -12.78
CA GLN A 29 -7.86 12.41 -13.37
C GLN A 29 -7.39 11.40 -12.30
N PRO A 30 -7.43 10.10 -12.60
CA PRO A 30 -6.84 9.10 -11.73
C PRO A 30 -5.31 9.17 -11.79
N VAL A 31 -4.68 9.30 -10.63
CA VAL A 31 -3.23 9.37 -10.45
C VAL A 31 -2.78 8.27 -9.49
N CYS A 32 -1.63 7.66 -9.80
CA CYS A 32 -0.98 6.63 -9.01
C CYS A 32 0.35 7.19 -8.49
N ASP A 33 0.71 6.85 -7.26
CA ASP A 33 1.87 7.40 -6.55
C ASP A 33 1.76 8.92 -6.38
N LEU A 34 0.70 9.35 -5.69
CA LEU A 34 0.41 10.77 -5.43
C LEU A 34 1.58 11.42 -4.69
N ASP A 35 2.08 12.55 -5.21
CA ASP A 35 2.95 13.43 -4.45
C ASP A 35 2.16 14.26 -3.42
N TYR A 36 2.84 14.98 -2.53
CA TYR A 36 2.18 15.71 -1.45
C TYR A 36 1.20 16.80 -1.93
N ALA A 37 1.50 17.47 -3.04
CA ALA A 37 0.61 18.52 -3.56
C ALA A 37 -0.65 17.88 -4.14
N GLU A 38 -0.50 16.77 -4.86
CA GLU A 38 -1.60 16.00 -5.42
C GLU A 38 -2.47 15.36 -4.35
N ASP A 39 -1.87 14.82 -3.28
CA ASP A 39 -2.54 14.21 -2.14
C ASP A 39 -3.36 15.24 -1.34
N SER A 40 -2.83 16.45 -1.13
CA SER A 40 -3.52 17.51 -0.36
C SER A 40 -4.75 18.10 -1.05
N GLU A 41 -4.83 17.97 -2.37
CA GLU A 41 -5.90 18.55 -3.21
C GLU A 41 -6.78 17.46 -3.86
N ALA A 42 -6.47 16.18 -3.65
CA ALA A 42 -7.26 15.08 -4.19
C ALA A 42 -8.67 15.07 -3.55
N GLY A 43 -9.70 15.02 -4.38
CA GLY A 43 -11.09 14.93 -3.89
C GLY A 43 -11.41 13.57 -3.27
N THR A 44 -10.63 12.54 -3.62
CA THR A 44 -10.68 11.18 -3.10
C THR A 44 -9.31 10.53 -3.30
N ASP A 45 -8.76 9.97 -2.24
CA ASP A 45 -7.46 9.31 -2.21
C ASP A 45 -7.56 7.96 -1.47
N GLY A 46 -6.55 7.13 -1.64
CA GLY A 46 -6.47 5.87 -0.93
C GLY A 46 -5.14 5.17 -1.04
N ASN A 47 -4.82 4.41 0.01
CA ASN A 47 -3.65 3.57 0.12
C ASN A 47 -4.04 2.11 -0.10
N PHE A 48 -3.29 1.43 -0.98
CA PHE A 48 -3.51 0.05 -1.36
C PHE A 48 -2.29 -0.78 -0.97
N ILE A 49 -2.48 -1.80 -0.13
CA ILE A 49 -1.42 -2.69 0.33
C ILE A 49 -1.61 -4.06 -0.30
N LEU A 50 -0.57 -4.57 -0.96
CA LEU A 50 -0.61 -5.82 -1.71
C LEU A 50 0.56 -6.73 -1.34
N THR A 51 0.34 -8.04 -1.49
CA THR A 51 1.42 -9.03 -1.47
C THR A 51 2.23 -9.01 -2.78
N GLY A 52 3.44 -9.58 -2.77
CA GLY A 52 4.24 -9.81 -3.98
C GLY A 52 3.56 -10.72 -5.00
N SER A 53 2.67 -11.60 -4.52
CA SER A 53 1.77 -12.42 -5.37
C SER A 53 0.54 -11.65 -5.91
N GLY A 54 0.41 -10.35 -5.64
CA GLY A 54 -0.67 -9.50 -6.14
C GLY A 54 -2.00 -9.62 -5.39
N LYS A 55 -2.00 -10.24 -4.21
CA LYS A 55 -3.21 -10.33 -3.37
C LYS A 55 -3.36 -9.03 -2.57
N LEU A 56 -4.60 -8.54 -2.49
CA LEU A 56 -4.95 -7.41 -1.65
C LEU A 56 -4.84 -7.80 -0.17
N ILE A 57 -4.14 -6.99 0.61
CA ILE A 57 -4.04 -7.13 2.08
C ILE A 57 -4.99 -6.14 2.75
N GLU A 58 -4.92 -4.88 2.36
CA GLU A 58 -5.64 -3.77 2.98
C GLU A 58 -5.93 -2.68 1.94
N VAL A 59 -7.08 -2.02 2.08
CA VAL A 59 -7.43 -0.81 1.34
C VAL A 59 -7.96 0.21 2.32
N GLN A 60 -7.33 1.38 2.35
CA GLN A 60 -7.79 2.52 3.12
C GLN A 60 -8.05 3.66 2.16
N MET A 61 -9.29 4.12 2.08
CA MET A 61 -9.65 5.23 1.21
C MET A 61 -10.35 6.32 2.02
N SER A 62 -10.07 7.56 1.67
CA SER A 62 -10.73 8.75 2.18
C SER A 62 -11.31 9.56 1.03
N ALA A 63 -12.41 10.26 1.29
CA ALA A 63 -13.01 11.18 0.35
C ALA A 63 -13.28 12.49 1.08
N GLU A 64 -12.32 13.41 1.04
CA GLU A 64 -12.46 14.73 1.67
C GLU A 64 -13.21 15.76 0.79
N GLY A 65 -13.60 15.40 -0.44
CA GLY A 65 -14.15 16.34 -1.43
C GLY A 65 -15.61 16.17 -1.87
N ALA A 66 -16.40 15.28 -1.25
CA ALA A 66 -17.80 15.09 -1.66
C ALA A 66 -18.76 16.06 -0.92
N THR A 67 -18.90 17.28 -1.43
CA THR A 67 -20.05 18.18 -1.15
C THR A 67 -20.78 18.55 -2.43
#